data_AF-A0A7L3BH88-F1
#
_entry.id   AF-A0A7L3BH88-F1
#
_cell.length_a   1.000
_cell.length_b   1.000
_cell.length_c   1.000
_cell.angle_alpha   90.00
_cell.angle_beta   90.00
_cell.angle_gamma   90.00
#
_symmetry.space_group_name_H-M   'P 1'
#
loop_
_entity.id
_entity.type
_entity.pdbx_description
1 polymer ?
#
loop_
_entity_poly.entity_id
_entity_poly.type
_entity_poly.pdbx_seq_one_letter_code
_entity_poly.pdbx_strand_id
1 'polypeptide(L)'
;TPKMLTRKIKLWDINAHITCRLCNGYLIDATTVTECLHTFCRSCLVKYLEENNTCPTCRIVIHQSHPLQYIGHDRTMQDIVYKLVPGLQEGKLWYDLFRGCETKTDENSNKETSEEKQEEDNDYHRSDEQVS
;
A
#
# COMPACT_ATOMS: atom_id res chain seq x y z
N THR A 1 -35.51 -1.61 15.54
CA THR A 1 -34.21 -1.43 14.88
C THR A 1 -33.21 -0.91 15.90
N PRO A 2 -32.05 -1.55 16.11
CA PRO A 2 -31.04 -1.00 17.00
C PRO A 2 -30.52 0.29 16.37
N LYS A 3 -30.68 1.42 17.07
CA LYS A 3 -30.09 2.69 16.63
C LYS A 3 -28.58 2.53 16.72
N MET A 4 -27.89 2.49 15.58
CA MET A 4 -26.43 2.58 15.56
C MET A 4 -26.04 3.90 16.20
N LEU A 5 -25.38 3.83 17.37
CA LEU A 5 -24.85 5.00 18.04
C LEU A 5 -23.70 5.56 17.19
N THR A 6 -23.95 6.66 16.49
CA THR A 6 -22.93 7.33 15.69
C THR A 6 -22.06 8.20 16.60
N ARG A 7 -20.79 7.83 16.73
CA ARG A 7 -19.78 8.65 17.41
C ARG A 7 -19.04 9.47 16.36
N LYS A 8 -18.86 10.76 16.64
CA LYS A 8 -18.03 11.66 15.83
C LYS A 8 -16.66 11.78 16.49
N ILE A 9 -15.61 11.49 15.72
CA ILE A 9 -14.21 11.63 16.13
C ILE A 9 -13.56 12.59 15.14
N LYS A 10 -12.67 13.47 15.62
CA LYS A 10 -11.98 14.39 14.73
C LYS A 10 -10.84 13.63 14.04
N LEU A 11 -10.68 13.83 12.73
CA LEU A 11 -9.69 13.10 11.95
C LEU A 11 -8.26 13.31 12.47
N TRP A 12 -7.96 14.52 12.95
CA TRP A 12 -6.64 14.85 13.53
C TRP A 12 -6.25 13.93 14.69
N ASP A 13 -7.22 13.39 15.45
CA ASP A 13 -6.96 12.54 16.62
C ASP A 13 -6.47 11.15 16.17
N ILE A 14 -6.74 10.79 14.90
CA ILE A 14 -6.43 9.50 14.31
C ILE A 14 -5.20 9.58 13.41
N ASN A 15 -4.86 10.76 12.89
CA ASN A 15 -3.77 10.97 11.92
C ASN A 15 -2.46 10.27 12.32
N ALA A 16 -2.10 10.30 13.62
CA ALA A 16 -0.90 9.63 14.12
C ALA A 16 -0.81 8.13 13.79
N HIS A 17 -1.93 7.47 13.53
CA HIS A 17 -2.04 6.04 13.22
C HIS A 17 -2.20 5.72 11.73
N ILE A 18 -2.51 6.72 10.89
CA ILE A 18 -2.84 6.53 9.47
C ILE A 18 -1.94 7.34 8.52
N THR A 19 -0.92 8.01 9.06
CA THR A 19 0.07 8.76 8.28
C THR A 19 1.40 8.03 8.19
N CYS A 20 2.03 8.08 7.02
CA CYS A 20 3.35 7.56 6.76
C CYS A 20 4.43 8.45 7.39
N ARG A 21 5.35 7.87 8.16
CA ARG A 21 6.46 8.60 8.81
C ARG A 21 7.54 9.09 7.83
N LEU A 22 7.61 8.54 6.62
CA LEU A 22 8.62 8.92 5.63
C LEU A 22 8.20 10.14 4.80
N CYS A 23 6.92 10.25 4.43
CA CYS A 23 6.42 11.37 3.62
C CYS A 23 5.51 12.34 4.38
N ASN A 24 5.11 12.02 5.62
CA ASN A 24 4.15 12.75 6.44
C ASN A 24 2.74 12.91 5.84
N GLY A 25 2.44 12.22 4.73
CA GLY A 25 1.10 12.10 4.16
C GLY A 25 0.34 10.87 4.70
N TYR A 26 -0.92 10.70 4.28
CA TYR A 26 -1.67 9.47 4.57
C TYR A 26 -1.03 8.24 3.90
N LEU A 27 -1.24 7.06 4.48
CA LEU A 27 -0.77 5.81 3.91
C LEU A 27 -1.43 5.54 2.54
N ILE A 28 -0.61 5.40 1.51
CA ILE A 28 -1.01 4.98 0.16
C ILE A 28 -0.24 3.71 -0.19
N ASP A 29 -0.98 2.70 -0.63
CA ASP A 29 -0.49 1.33 -0.78
C ASP A 29 0.28 0.88 0.48
N ALA A 30 -0.42 0.90 1.61
CA ALA A 30 0.11 0.59 2.93
C ALA A 30 0.93 -0.71 2.88
N THR A 31 2.19 -0.59 3.30
CA THR A 31 3.17 -1.68 3.29
C THR A 31 3.80 -1.77 4.66
N THR A 32 3.72 -2.94 5.26
CA THR A 32 4.13 -3.21 6.65
C THR A 32 5.39 -4.07 6.66
N VAL A 33 6.34 -3.71 7.52
CA VAL A 33 7.51 -4.55 7.84
C VAL A 33 7.05 -5.71 8.73
N THR A 34 7.32 -6.96 8.33
CA THR A 34 6.77 -8.16 9.01
C THR A 34 7.26 -8.28 10.45
N GLU A 35 8.56 -8.04 10.68
CA GLU A 35 9.20 -8.26 11.98
C GLU A 35 8.76 -7.29 13.08
N CYS A 36 8.44 -6.03 12.72
CA CYS A 36 8.17 -4.97 13.69
C CYS A 36 6.81 -4.29 13.52
N LEU A 37 6.01 -4.70 12.53
CA LEU A 37 4.66 -4.20 12.24
C LEU A 37 4.56 -2.68 12.07
N HIS A 38 5.62 -2.02 11.61
CA HIS A 38 5.56 -0.61 11.23
C HIS A 38 5.13 -0.46 9.78
N THR A 39 4.13 0.38 9.54
CA THR A 39 3.50 0.58 8.24
C THR A 39 3.90 1.91 7.60
N PHE A 40 4.14 1.89 6.30
CA PHE A 40 4.54 3.03 5.47
C PHE A 40 3.82 2.98 4.12
N CYS A 41 3.94 4.02 3.31
CA CYS A 41 3.55 3.90 1.89
C CYS A 41 4.52 2.96 1.16
N ARG A 42 4.03 2.16 0.22
CA ARG A 42 4.87 1.25 -0.59
C ARG A 42 6.05 1.96 -1.23
N SER A 43 5.77 3.03 -1.97
CA SER A 43 6.79 3.80 -2.68
C SER A 43 7.84 4.39 -1.75
N CYS A 44 7.43 4.84 -0.56
CA CYS A 44 8.34 5.38 0.44
C CYS A 44 9.27 4.29 1.01
N LEU A 45 8.70 3.16 1.42
CA LEU A 45 9.47 2.09 2.05
C LEU A 45 10.40 1.40 1.04
N VAL A 46 9.92 1.09 -0.16
CA VAL A 46 10.74 0.47 -1.21
C VAL A 46 11.93 1.37 -1.55
N LYS A 47 11.69 2.68 -1.76
CA LYS A 47 12.77 3.64 -2.02
C LYS A 47 13.78 3.72 -0.86
N TYR A 48 13.30 3.72 0.38
CA TYR A 48 14.20 3.74 1.55
C TYR A 48 15.09 2.50 1.61
N LEU A 49 14.55 1.34 1.24
CA LEU A 49 15.26 0.05 1.28
C LEU A 49 16.22 -0.20 0.12
N GLU A 50 16.31 0.73 -0.84
CA GLU A 50 17.36 0.72 -1.88
C GLU A 50 18.75 0.95 -1.27
N GLU A 51 18.82 1.76 -0.20
CA GLU A 51 20.08 2.15 0.46
C GLU A 51 20.19 1.67 1.91
N ASN A 52 19.11 1.11 2.48
CA ASN A 52 19.04 0.74 3.88
C ASN A 52 18.41 -0.65 4.06
N ASN A 53 18.73 -1.32 5.17
CA ASN A 53 18.15 -2.63 5.51
C ASN A 53 17.49 -2.65 6.90
N THR A 54 17.21 -1.48 7.47
CA THR A 54 16.57 -1.33 8.79
C THR A 54 15.18 -0.71 8.67
N CYS A 55 14.34 -0.87 9.70
CA CYS A 55 13.07 -0.18 9.76
C CYS A 55 13.29 1.33 10.00
N PRO A 56 12.66 2.24 9.23
CA PRO A 56 12.81 3.69 9.43
C PRO A 56 12.42 4.17 10.83
N THR A 57 11.45 3.50 11.46
CA THR A 57 10.88 3.88 12.77
C THR A 57 11.69 3.33 13.94
N CYS A 58 11.89 2.01 14.01
CA CYS A 58 12.52 1.37 15.16
C CYS A 58 13.98 0.94 14.94
N ARG A 59 14.53 1.11 13.74
CA ARG A 59 15.91 0.81 13.36
C ARG A 59 16.36 -0.66 13.52
N ILE A 60 15.43 -1.57 13.78
CA ILE A 60 15.68 -3.01 13.71
C ILE A 60 16.03 -3.40 12.28
N VAL A 61 17.00 -4.29 12.11
CA VAL A 61 17.37 -4.86 10.80
C VAL A 61 16.21 -5.71 10.30
N ILE A 62 15.66 -5.37 9.12
CA ILE A 62 14.57 -6.10 8.48
C ILE A 62 15.09 -7.43 7.95
N HIS A 63 16.20 -7.39 7.20
CA HIS A 63 16.91 -8.57 6.73
C HIS A 63 18.34 -8.19 6.31
N GLN A 64 19.28 -9.14 6.32
CA GLN A 64 20.70 -8.82 6.05
C GLN A 64 20.97 -8.39 4.60
N SER A 65 20.31 -9.02 3.62
CA SER A 65 20.60 -8.81 2.18
C SER A 65 19.37 -8.58 1.31
N HIS A 66 18.18 -8.94 1.80
CA HIS A 66 16.94 -8.96 1.01
C HIS A 66 15.76 -8.35 1.78
N PRO A 67 15.85 -7.09 2.23
CA PRO A 67 14.82 -6.47 3.06
C PRO A 67 13.44 -6.40 2.36
N LEU A 68 13.42 -6.31 1.02
CA LEU A 68 12.17 -6.28 0.23
C LEU A 68 11.34 -7.57 0.31
N GLN A 69 11.92 -8.71 0.71
CA GLN A 69 11.18 -9.96 0.89
C GLN A 69 10.44 -10.03 2.24
N TYR A 70 10.74 -9.11 3.16
CA TYR A 70 10.22 -9.06 4.54
C TYR A 70 9.32 -7.83 4.77
N ILE A 71 8.75 -7.32 3.67
CA ILE A 71 7.70 -6.31 3.69
C ILE A 71 6.51 -6.83 2.92
N GLY A 72 5.30 -6.52 3.37
CA GLY A 72 4.07 -7.00 2.75
C GLY A 72 3.01 -5.92 2.65
N HIS A 73 2.13 -6.04 1.65
CA HIS A 73 0.97 -5.17 1.53
C HIS A 73 0.01 -5.37 2.70
N ASP A 74 -0.33 -4.29 3.38
CA ASP A 74 -1.28 -4.28 4.47
C ASP A 74 -2.64 -3.80 3.96
N ARG A 75 -3.36 -4.72 3.30
CA ARG A 75 -4.67 -4.43 2.70
C ARG A 75 -5.66 -3.91 3.73
N THR A 76 -5.64 -4.47 4.94
CA THR A 76 -6.55 -4.05 6.01
C THR A 76 -6.24 -2.64 6.50
N MET A 77 -4.97 -2.30 6.72
CA MET A 77 -4.60 -0.92 7.08
C MET A 77 -4.94 0.05 5.95
N GLN A 78 -4.74 -0.32 4.69
CA GLN A 78 -5.13 0.51 3.56
C GLN A 78 -6.65 0.76 3.52
N ASP A 79 -7.44 -0.28 3.72
CA ASP A 79 -8.91 -0.17 3.80
C ASP A 79 -9.36 0.73 4.94
N ILE A 80 -8.70 0.63 6.10
CA ILE A 80 -8.97 1.49 7.25
C ILE A 80 -8.71 2.95 6.86
N VAL A 81 -7.56 3.25 6.25
CA VAL A 81 -7.22 4.63 5.85
C VAL A 81 -8.25 5.17 4.86
N TYR A 82 -8.63 4.40 3.83
CA TYR A 82 -9.63 4.84 2.84
C TYR A 82 -11.03 5.03 3.43
N LYS A 83 -11.44 4.19 4.39
CA LYS A 83 -12.73 4.34 5.07
C LYS A 83 -12.76 5.55 6.02
N LEU A 84 -11.62 5.94 6.57
CA LEU A 84 -11.52 7.05 7.54
C LEU A 84 -11.27 8.41 6.90
N VAL A 85 -10.60 8.47 5.74
CA VAL A 85 -10.21 9.72 5.08
C VAL A 85 -11.08 9.94 3.83
N PRO A 86 -12.07 10.85 3.87
CA PRO A 86 -12.93 11.13 2.72
C PRO A 86 -12.16 11.62 1.50
N GLY A 87 -12.49 11.12 0.31
CA GLY A 87 -11.90 11.57 -0.96
C GLY A 87 -10.50 11.03 -1.27
N LEU A 88 -9.89 10.29 -0.35
CA LEU A 88 -8.51 9.81 -0.52
C LEU A 88 -8.40 8.74 -1.61
N GLN A 89 -9.33 7.79 -1.64
CA GLN A 89 -9.32 6.68 -2.60
C GLN A 89 -9.60 7.19 -4.03
N GLU A 90 -10.56 8.10 -4.18
CA GLU A 90 -10.88 8.73 -5.46
C GLU A 90 -9.71 9.57 -5.97
N GLY A 91 -9.04 10.31 -5.09
CA GLY A 91 -7.84 11.08 -5.43
C GLY A 91 -6.69 10.17 -5.90
N LYS A 92 -6.51 9.02 -5.26
CA LYS A 92 -5.51 8.02 -5.67
C LYS A 92 -5.82 7.43 -7.04
N LEU A 93 -7.08 7.03 -7.27
CA LEU A 93 -7.55 6.52 -8.57
C LEU A 93 -7.34 7.55 -9.69
N TRP A 94 -7.68 8.82 -9.42
CA TRP A 94 -7.44 9.90 -10.36
C TRP A 94 -5.95 10.05 -10.69
N TYR A 95 -5.09 10.07 -9.67
CA TYR A 95 -3.65 10.17 -9.87
C TYR A 95 -3.08 9.03 -10.72
N ASP A 96 -3.51 7.80 -10.47
CA ASP A 96 -3.07 6.62 -11.24
C ASP A 96 -3.49 6.70 -12.72
N LEU A 97 -4.72 7.14 -13.00
CA LEU A 97 -5.21 7.36 -14.36
C LEU A 97 -4.40 8.42 -15.12
N PHE A 98 -4.06 9.52 -14.43
CA PHE A 98 -3.32 10.63 -15.05
C PHE A 98 -1.85 10.30 -15.27
N ARG A 99 -1.22 9.60 -14.32
CA ARG A 99 0.18 9.12 -14.47
C ARG A 99 0.33 8.18 -15.67
N GLY A 100 -0.71 7.42 -16.03
CA GLY A 100 -0.73 6.59 -17.23
C GLY A 100 -0.70 7.36 -18.57
N CYS A 101 -0.85 8.68 -18.56
CA CYS A 101 -0.91 9.50 -19.77
C CYS A 101 0.45 10.09 -20.21
N GLU A 102 1.47 10.09 -19.34
CA GLU A 102 2.75 10.79 -19.59
C GLU A 102 3.82 9.98 -20.36
N THR A 103 3.49 8.81 -20.92
CA THR A 103 4.45 8.03 -21.75
C THR A 103 4.10 8.08 -23.23
N LYS A 104 4.28 9.24 -23.87
CA LYS A 104 4.44 9.36 -25.33
C LYS A 104 5.40 10.50 -25.69
N THR A 105 6.68 10.13 -25.86
CA THR A 105 7.74 10.71 -26.73
C THR A 105 9.03 9.93 -26.39
N ASP A 106 9.79 9.25 -27.26
CA ASP A 106 9.84 9.10 -28.72
C ASP A 106 10.60 7.80 -29.11
N GLU A 107 10.33 7.34 -30.35
CA GLU A 107 11.16 6.52 -31.27
C GLU A 107 11.29 4.98 -31.15
N ASN A 108 10.40 4.32 -31.92
CA ASN A 108 10.60 3.22 -32.87
C ASN A 108 11.99 2.53 -32.99
N SER A 109 12.03 1.22 -32.74
CA SER A 109 12.91 0.26 -33.42
C SER A 109 12.28 -1.13 -33.40
N ASN A 110 11.91 -1.63 -34.58
CA ASN A 110 11.39 -2.97 -34.81
C ASN A 110 12.35 -4.06 -34.30
N LYS A 111 11.84 -5.03 -33.53
CA LYS A 111 12.17 -6.45 -33.73
C LYS A 111 11.07 -7.37 -33.17
N GLU A 112 10.69 -8.30 -34.02
CA GLU A 112 9.59 -9.27 -33.95
C GLU A 112 9.66 -10.25 -32.76
N THR A 113 8.46 -10.73 -32.35
CA THR A 113 8.06 -12.06 -31.80
C THR A 113 8.92 -12.69 -30.69
N SER A 114 8.43 -13.31 -29.62
CA SER A 114 7.21 -14.04 -29.24
C SER A 114 7.39 -14.31 -27.73
N GLU A 115 6.40 -14.38 -26.84
CA GLU A 115 5.49 -15.51 -26.61
C GLU A 115 4.55 -15.07 -25.47
N GLU A 116 3.27 -15.37 -25.63
CA GLU A 116 2.20 -15.16 -24.64
C GLU A 116 2.32 -16.16 -23.49
N LYS A 117 2.25 -15.69 -22.24
CA LYS A 117 1.66 -16.48 -21.15
C LYS A 117 0.79 -15.58 -20.27
N GLN A 118 -0.48 -15.95 -20.24
CA GLN A 118 -1.56 -15.41 -19.43
C GLN A 118 -1.27 -15.69 -17.95
N GLU A 119 -1.31 -14.67 -17.10
CA GLU A 119 -1.41 -14.85 -15.65
C GLU A 119 -2.90 -14.83 -15.27
N GLU A 120 -3.42 -15.99 -14.89
CA GLU A 120 -4.78 -16.16 -14.39
C GLU A 120 -4.94 -15.47 -13.02
N ASP A 121 -5.77 -14.43 -13.02
CA ASP A 121 -6.32 -13.77 -11.84
C ASP A 121 -7.25 -14.74 -11.09
N ASN A 122 -6.72 -15.49 -10.13
CA ASN A 122 -7.52 -16.28 -9.22
C ASN A 122 -7.87 -15.45 -7.97
N ASP A 123 -9.01 -14.78 -8.06
CA ASP A 123 -9.75 -14.14 -6.97
C ASP A 123 -10.24 -15.21 -5.96
N TYR A 124 -9.45 -15.47 -4.92
CA TYR A 124 -9.90 -16.32 -3.81
C TYR A 124 -10.69 -15.49 -2.77
N HIS A 125 -11.95 -15.22 -3.09
CA HIS A 125 -12.95 -14.81 -2.09
C HIS A 125 -13.40 -16.02 -1.24
N ARG A 126 -12.76 -16.14 -0.07
CA ARG A 126 -13.30 -16.40 1.27
C ARG A 126 -14.51 -17.37 1.41
N SER A 127 -14.29 -18.43 2.17
CA SER A 127 -15.32 -19.02 3.06
C SER A 127 -14.71 -19.27 4.44
N ASP A 128 -15.01 -18.37 5.38
CA ASP A 128 -14.83 -18.65 6.81
C ASP A 128 -15.92 -19.65 7.21
N GLU A 129 -15.56 -20.90 7.52
CA GLU A 129 -16.42 -21.75 8.35
C GLU A 129 -16.14 -21.43 9.82
N GLN A 130 -17.11 -20.76 10.45
CA GLN A 130 -17.18 -20.64 11.91
C GLN A 130 -17.80 -21.91 12.51
N VAL A 131 -17.07 -22.45 13.48
CA VAL A 131 -17.39 -23.44 14.52
C VAL A 131 -18.87 -23.75 14.77
N SER A 132 -19.18 -25.05 14.86
CA SER A 132 -20.03 -25.64 15.91
C SER A 132 -19.47 -27.01 16.30
#